data_AF-A0A967CX23-F1
#
_entry.id   AF-A0A967CX23-F1
#
_cell.length_a   1.000
_cell.length_b   1.000
_cell.length_c   1.000
_cell.angle_alpha   90.00
_cell.angle_beta   90.00
_cell.angle_gamma   90.00
#
_symmetry.space_group_name_H-M   'P 1'
#
loop_
_entity.id
_entity.type
_entity.pdbx_description
1 polymer ?
#
loop_
_entity_poly.entity_id
_entity_poly.type
_entity_poly.pdbx_seq_one_letter_code
_entity_poly.pdbx_strand_id
1 'polypeptide(L)'
;MFISTSGHEWQYAGAEAFQHRPPPKPADTALWLHLGATFGARNYDGTKPQDIPNTGRSFMVTPNLLPAARAAFAGQPTIGNPMTAEKSRAAGEYVNILNAGYTSAAGFWGSNAVFHTPIDGADSTYPALLEQLARSCAAMIKASVG
;
A
#
# COMPACT_ATOMS: atom_id res chain seq x y z
N MET A 1 12.15 -9.94 -1.60
CA MET A 1 12.93 -8.75 -2.00
C MET A 1 12.25 -7.53 -1.39
N PHE A 2 13.02 -6.59 -0.83
CA PHE A 2 12.51 -5.29 -0.38
C PHE A 2 13.16 -4.21 -1.25
N ILE A 3 12.37 -3.24 -1.71
CA ILE A 3 12.83 -2.11 -2.52
C ILE A 3 12.23 -0.82 -1.97
N SER A 4 12.96 0.28 -2.14
CA SER A 4 12.49 1.64 -1.92
C SER A 4 12.87 2.44 -3.16
N THR A 5 11.87 3.02 -3.83
CA THR A 5 12.04 3.74 -5.09
C THR A 5 12.32 5.22 -4.82
N SER A 6 13.18 5.83 -5.65
CA SER A 6 13.42 7.27 -5.63
C SER A 6 12.43 8.00 -6.56
N GLY A 7 12.24 9.30 -6.38
CA GLY A 7 11.50 10.12 -7.35
C GLY A 7 10.00 9.81 -7.48
N HIS A 8 9.35 9.31 -6.41
CA HIS A 8 7.89 9.12 -6.37
C HIS A 8 7.14 10.40 -6.79
N GLU A 9 7.52 11.53 -6.18
CA GLU A 9 6.93 12.86 -6.47
C GLU A 9 7.38 13.46 -7.80
N TRP A 10 8.31 12.80 -8.50
CA TRP A 10 8.72 13.14 -9.86
C TRP A 10 8.16 12.11 -10.84
N GLN A 11 6.83 11.98 -10.86
CA GLN A 11 6.10 11.07 -11.74
C GLN A 11 6.58 9.60 -11.64
N TYR A 12 6.89 9.13 -10.43
CA TYR A 12 7.33 7.75 -10.18
C TYR A 12 8.64 7.34 -10.87
N ALA A 13 9.51 8.30 -11.20
CA ALA A 13 10.69 8.07 -12.04
C ALA A 13 11.58 6.90 -11.59
N GLY A 14 11.76 6.67 -10.28
CA GLY A 14 12.55 5.55 -9.79
C GLY A 14 11.87 4.19 -9.96
N ALA A 15 10.54 4.11 -9.79
CA ALA A 15 9.81 2.88 -10.11
C ALA A 15 9.84 2.59 -11.61
N GLU A 16 9.67 3.60 -12.45
CA GLU A 16 9.78 3.44 -13.91
C GLU A 16 11.17 2.95 -14.30
N ALA A 17 12.23 3.59 -13.79
CA ALA A 17 13.60 3.16 -14.02
C ALA A 17 13.86 1.73 -13.51
N PHE A 18 13.27 1.34 -12.38
CA PHE A 18 13.36 -0.02 -11.87
C PHE A 18 12.69 -1.02 -12.80
N GLN A 19 11.55 -0.69 -13.41
CA GLN A 19 10.91 -1.58 -14.39
C GLN A 19 11.81 -1.87 -15.61
N HIS A 20 12.70 -0.95 -15.97
CA HIS A 20 13.68 -1.14 -17.05
C HIS A 20 14.96 -1.90 -16.63
N ARG A 21 15.16 -2.16 -15.34
CA ARG A 21 16.23 -3.01 -14.79
C ARG A 21 15.59 -4.18 -14.04
N PRO A 22 15.37 -5.32 -14.71
CA PRO A 22 14.18 -6.12 -14.53
C PRO A 22 13.98 -6.53 -13.06
N PRO A 23 12.91 -6.08 -12.39
CA PRO A 23 12.35 -6.86 -11.30
C PRO A 23 12.14 -8.31 -11.73
N PRO A 24 12.03 -9.26 -10.79
CA PRO A 24 11.54 -10.59 -11.11
C PRO A 24 10.28 -10.46 -11.97
N LYS A 25 10.20 -11.21 -13.07
CA LYS A 25 9.06 -11.10 -13.99
C LYS A 25 7.76 -11.43 -13.24
N PRO A 26 6.59 -11.01 -13.73
CA PRO A 26 5.31 -11.41 -13.15
C PRO A 26 5.19 -12.91 -12.90
N ALA A 27 5.67 -13.74 -13.84
CA ALA A 27 5.66 -15.20 -13.71
C ALA A 27 6.57 -15.74 -12.59
N ASP A 28 7.60 -14.99 -12.20
CA ASP A 28 8.58 -15.35 -11.18
C ASP A 28 8.29 -14.67 -9.84
N THR A 29 7.17 -13.94 -9.73
CA THR A 29 6.80 -13.16 -8.54
C THR A 29 5.54 -13.73 -7.91
N ALA A 30 5.69 -14.40 -6.77
CA ALA A 30 4.56 -14.98 -6.03
C ALA A 30 3.56 -13.90 -5.54
N LEU A 31 4.07 -12.73 -5.14
CA LEU A 31 3.26 -11.60 -4.66
C LEU A 31 4.04 -10.29 -4.79
N TRP A 32 3.39 -9.25 -5.29
CA TRP A 32 3.85 -7.87 -5.19
C TRP A 32 3.03 -7.10 -4.14
N LEU A 33 3.69 -6.55 -3.11
CA LEU A 33 3.06 -5.68 -2.12
C LEU A 33 3.61 -4.26 -2.23
N HIS A 34 2.78 -3.31 -2.65
CA HIS A 34 3.13 -1.89 -2.73
C HIS A 34 2.65 -1.15 -1.48
N LEU A 35 3.62 -0.67 -0.67
CA LEU A 35 3.38 0.17 0.50
C LEU A 35 3.44 1.64 0.08
N GLY A 36 2.36 2.13 -0.54
CA GLY A 36 2.28 3.52 -0.97
C GLY A 36 1.83 4.48 0.13
N ALA A 37 1.60 5.73 -0.27
CA ALA A 37 1.15 6.80 0.61
C ALA A 37 -0.05 6.36 1.46
N THR A 38 -0.12 6.86 2.69
CA THR A 38 -1.14 6.57 3.71
C THR A 38 -1.14 5.19 4.36
N PHE A 39 -0.32 4.21 3.91
CA PHE A 39 -0.30 2.85 4.47
C PHE A 39 -0.37 2.84 6.01
N GLY A 40 0.55 3.58 6.65
CA GLY A 40 0.66 3.75 8.10
C GLY A 40 0.25 5.12 8.62
N ALA A 41 -0.52 5.91 7.89
CA ALA A 41 -0.83 7.28 8.31
C ALA A 41 -1.94 7.32 9.38
N ARG A 42 -1.76 8.17 10.38
CA ARG A 42 -2.78 8.50 11.39
C ARG A 42 -3.70 9.61 10.88
N ASN A 43 -4.87 9.74 11.50
CA ASN A 43 -5.82 10.79 11.15
C ASN A 43 -5.44 12.13 11.80
N TYR A 44 -6.00 13.21 11.26
CA TYR A 44 -5.80 14.57 11.77
C TYR A 44 -7.14 15.32 11.90
N ASP A 45 -7.22 16.18 12.90
CA ASP A 45 -8.24 17.22 13.04
C ASP A 45 -7.57 18.58 12.77
N GLY A 46 -7.71 19.08 11.55
CA GLY A 46 -6.83 20.15 11.04
C GLY A 46 -5.38 19.67 11.00
N THR A 47 -4.51 20.29 11.80
CA THR A 47 -3.10 19.89 11.97
C THR A 47 -2.85 19.09 13.25
N LYS A 48 -3.88 18.81 14.05
CA LYS A 48 -3.76 18.07 15.30
C LYS A 48 -3.80 16.55 15.05
N PRO A 49 -2.75 15.79 15.41
CA PRO A 49 -2.74 14.35 15.22
C PRO A 49 -3.78 13.65 16.11
N GLN A 50 -4.36 12.58 15.59
CA GLN A 50 -5.29 11.71 16.29
C GLN A 50 -4.75 10.27 16.26
N ASP A 51 -4.81 9.56 17.38
CA ASP A 51 -4.37 8.16 17.49
C ASP A 51 -5.42 7.17 16.96
N ILE A 52 -5.93 7.49 15.77
CA ILE A 52 -6.80 6.64 14.98
C ILE A 52 -6.25 6.56 13.55
N PRO A 53 -6.54 5.49 12.81
CA PRO A 53 -6.04 5.36 11.45
C PRO A 53 -6.66 6.42 10.52
N ASN A 54 -5.87 6.90 9.55
CA ASN A 54 -6.37 7.78 8.50
C ASN A 54 -7.51 7.12 7.70
N THR A 55 -8.61 7.83 7.46
CA THR A 55 -9.73 7.32 6.65
C THR A 55 -9.56 7.59 5.16
N GLY A 56 -8.60 8.42 4.76
CA GLY A 56 -8.23 8.64 3.35
C GLY A 56 -7.44 7.49 2.72
N ARG A 57 -7.37 6.32 3.36
CA ARG A 57 -6.61 5.14 2.90
C ARG A 57 -7.41 4.30 1.92
N SER A 58 -6.76 3.93 0.82
CA SER A 58 -7.23 2.94 -0.13
C SER A 58 -6.37 1.68 -0.06
N PHE A 59 -7.02 0.52 -0.18
CA PHE A 59 -6.34 -0.76 -0.32
C PHE A 59 -7.01 -1.59 -1.42
N MET A 60 -6.22 -1.97 -2.41
CA MET A 60 -6.69 -2.74 -3.56
C MET A 60 -5.82 -3.96 -3.77
N VAL A 61 -6.45 -5.08 -4.11
CA VAL A 61 -5.79 -6.37 -4.28
C VAL A 61 -6.33 -7.12 -5.48
N THR A 62 -5.49 -7.93 -6.12
CA THR A 62 -5.92 -8.84 -7.20
C THR A 62 -6.93 -9.86 -6.69
N PRO A 63 -7.84 -10.38 -7.55
CA PRO A 63 -8.96 -11.22 -7.11
C PRO A 63 -8.55 -12.43 -6.26
N ASN A 64 -7.42 -13.07 -6.58
CA ASN A 64 -6.89 -14.22 -5.86
C ASN A 64 -6.46 -13.91 -4.42
N LEU A 65 -6.14 -12.64 -4.10
CA LEU A 65 -5.72 -12.21 -2.77
C LEU A 65 -6.89 -11.74 -1.90
N LEU A 66 -8.08 -11.51 -2.47
CA LEU A 66 -9.23 -10.97 -1.75
C LEU A 66 -9.59 -11.73 -0.46
N PRO A 67 -9.66 -13.08 -0.44
CA PRO A 67 -9.99 -13.81 0.79
C PRO A 67 -8.94 -13.61 1.88
N ALA A 68 -7.66 -13.74 1.53
CA ALA A 68 -6.54 -13.56 2.45
C ALA A 68 -6.46 -12.14 2.98
N ALA A 69 -6.65 -11.13 2.11
CA ALA A 69 -6.64 -9.73 2.47
C ALA A 69 -7.81 -9.36 3.40
N ARG A 70 -9.03 -9.82 3.10
CA ARG A 70 -10.20 -9.61 3.98
C ARG A 70 -9.99 -10.19 5.36
N ALA A 71 -9.46 -11.41 5.44
CA ALA A 71 -9.17 -12.05 6.73
C ALA A 71 -8.08 -11.30 7.51
N ALA A 72 -6.98 -10.93 6.85
CA ALA A 72 -5.83 -10.30 7.48
C ALA A 72 -6.10 -8.86 7.96
N PHE A 73 -6.95 -8.11 7.26
CA PHE A 73 -7.25 -6.72 7.56
C PHE A 73 -8.61 -6.51 8.23
N ALA A 74 -9.30 -7.60 8.63
CA ALA A 74 -10.61 -7.54 9.25
C ALA A 74 -10.68 -6.53 10.42
N GLY A 75 -11.75 -5.74 10.44
CA GLY A 75 -11.98 -4.71 11.48
C GLY A 75 -11.18 -3.42 11.32
N GLN A 76 -10.27 -3.33 10.34
CA GLN A 76 -9.54 -2.08 10.09
C GLN A 76 -10.39 -1.12 9.24
N PRO A 77 -10.58 0.15 9.68
CA PRO A 77 -11.31 1.13 8.90
C PRO A 77 -10.72 1.28 7.50
N THR A 78 -11.60 1.34 6.50
CA THR A 78 -11.34 1.55 5.06
C THR A 78 -10.55 0.45 4.33
N ILE A 79 -9.67 -0.28 5.02
CA ILE A 79 -8.81 -1.32 4.40
C ILE A 79 -9.23 -2.75 4.76
N GLY A 80 -10.13 -2.95 5.72
CA GLY A 80 -10.65 -4.28 6.08
C GLY A 80 -11.58 -4.91 5.03
N ASN A 81 -12.07 -4.12 4.07
CA ASN A 81 -12.80 -4.60 2.90
C ASN A 81 -12.08 -4.09 1.63
N PRO A 82 -10.98 -4.74 1.22
CA PRO A 82 -10.17 -4.28 0.10
C PRO A 82 -10.95 -4.26 -1.21
N MET A 83 -10.62 -3.29 -2.06
CA MET A 83 -11.14 -3.20 -3.42
C MET A 83 -10.50 -4.29 -4.30
N THR A 84 -11.29 -4.85 -5.21
CA THR A 84 -10.76 -5.70 -6.29
C THR A 84 -9.93 -4.85 -7.24
N ALA A 85 -8.81 -5.40 -7.72
CA ALA A 85 -7.92 -4.74 -8.67
C ALA A 85 -8.64 -4.30 -9.94
N GLU A 86 -8.59 -3.00 -10.22
CA GLU A 86 -9.14 -2.38 -11.42
C GLU A 86 -8.19 -1.26 -11.86
N LYS A 87 -7.58 -1.40 -13.05
CA LYS A 87 -6.51 -0.49 -13.51
C LYS A 87 -6.95 0.98 -13.56
N SER A 88 -8.18 1.24 -13.99
CA SER A 88 -8.80 2.58 -14.07
C SER A 88 -8.96 3.27 -12.71
N ARG A 89 -8.88 2.54 -11.61
CA ARG A 89 -9.08 3.05 -10.25
C ARG A 89 -7.84 2.88 -9.36
N ALA A 90 -6.79 2.25 -9.86
CA ALA A 90 -5.52 2.15 -9.17
C ALA A 90 -4.77 3.49 -9.25
N ALA A 91 -4.02 3.81 -8.20
CA ALA A 91 -3.21 5.03 -8.13
C ALA A 91 -1.86 4.74 -7.47
N GLY A 92 -0.99 5.76 -7.45
CA GLY A 92 0.41 5.60 -7.03
C GLY A 92 1.18 4.64 -7.95
N GLU A 93 2.29 4.10 -7.47
CA GLU A 93 3.09 3.13 -8.24
C GLU A 93 2.38 1.78 -8.40
N TYR A 94 1.30 1.52 -7.65
CA TYR A 94 0.51 0.30 -7.80
C TYR A 94 -0.11 0.14 -9.20
N VAL A 95 -0.48 1.25 -9.86
CA VAL A 95 -1.00 1.19 -11.25
C VAL A 95 0.04 0.60 -12.20
N ASN A 96 1.31 0.91 -12.00
CA ASN A 96 2.42 0.42 -12.82
C ASN A 96 2.60 -1.10 -12.63
N ILE A 97 2.34 -1.61 -11.43
CA ILE A 97 2.37 -3.05 -11.13
C ILE A 97 1.25 -3.78 -11.85
N LEU A 98 0.03 -3.25 -11.82
CA LEU A 98 -1.06 -3.84 -12.59
C LEU A 98 -0.82 -3.75 -14.11
N ASN A 99 -0.23 -2.65 -14.58
CA ASN A 99 0.11 -2.47 -16.00
C ASN A 99 1.18 -3.46 -16.47
N ALA A 100 2.16 -3.77 -15.62
CA ALA A 100 3.21 -4.76 -15.89
C ALA A 100 2.71 -6.22 -15.86
N GLY A 101 1.46 -6.46 -15.43
CA GLY A 101 0.82 -7.79 -15.52
C GLY A 101 1.05 -8.71 -14.33
N TYR A 102 1.41 -8.18 -13.16
CA TYR A 102 1.49 -8.98 -11.93
C TYR A 102 0.09 -9.46 -11.52
N THR A 103 -0.08 -10.78 -11.44
CA THR A 103 -1.37 -11.45 -11.19
C THR A 103 -1.70 -11.59 -9.70
N SER A 104 -0.67 -11.57 -8.84
CA SER A 104 -0.78 -11.50 -7.39
C SER A 104 -0.20 -10.18 -6.91
N ALA A 105 -1.05 -9.17 -6.74
CA ALA A 105 -0.60 -7.83 -6.35
C ALA A 105 -1.57 -7.16 -5.36
N ALA A 106 -1.00 -6.40 -4.42
CA ALA A 106 -1.72 -5.65 -3.41
C ALA A 106 -1.07 -4.28 -3.24
N GLY A 107 -1.86 -3.21 -3.09
CA GLY A 107 -1.34 -1.85 -3.06
C GLY A 107 -2.15 -0.90 -2.18
N PHE A 108 -1.41 -0.07 -1.44
CA PHE A 108 -1.95 1.04 -0.65
C PHE A 108 -1.68 2.37 -1.34
N TRP A 109 -2.62 3.30 -1.24
CA TRP A 109 -2.44 4.72 -1.57
C TRP A 109 -3.51 5.54 -0.85
N GLY A 110 -3.43 6.87 -0.92
CA GLY A 110 -4.47 7.73 -0.37
C GLY A 110 -4.00 9.16 -0.20
N SER A 111 -4.74 9.91 0.60
CA SER A 111 -4.39 11.27 1.02
C SER A 111 -4.34 11.39 2.54
N ASN A 112 -3.59 12.37 3.04
CA ASN A 112 -3.58 12.75 4.44
C ASN A 112 -3.50 14.28 4.55
N ALA A 113 -4.01 14.84 5.65
CA ALA A 113 -4.08 16.29 5.85
C ALA A 113 -2.71 16.98 5.87
N VAL A 114 -1.64 16.25 6.22
CA VAL A 114 -0.30 16.84 6.38
C VAL A 114 0.69 16.45 5.28
N PHE A 115 0.30 15.62 4.31
CA PHE A 115 1.20 15.23 3.23
C PHE A 115 1.75 16.43 2.46
N HIS A 116 3.02 16.33 2.07
CA HIS A 116 3.74 17.39 1.36
C HIS A 116 3.88 18.70 2.14
N THR A 117 3.75 18.65 3.46
CA THR A 117 3.97 19.79 4.35
C THR A 117 5.18 19.55 5.26
N PRO A 118 5.78 20.59 5.86
CA PRO A 118 6.90 20.44 6.79
C PRO A 118 6.58 19.63 8.05
N ILE A 119 5.30 19.40 8.35
CA ILE A 119 4.85 18.63 9.52
C ILE A 119 4.51 17.17 9.18
N ASP A 120 4.73 16.73 7.93
CA ASP A 120 4.73 15.32 7.54
C ASP A 120 5.98 14.61 8.08
N GLY A 121 5.92 14.25 9.36
CA GLY A 121 7.04 13.70 10.11
C GLY A 121 6.72 12.33 10.73
N ALA A 122 7.59 11.89 11.64
CA ALA A 122 7.36 10.63 12.38
C ALA A 122 6.03 10.64 13.16
N ASP A 123 5.53 11.82 13.53
CA ASP A 123 4.23 11.98 14.20
C ASP A 123 3.03 11.72 13.28
N SER A 124 3.22 11.55 11.98
CA SER A 124 2.16 11.18 11.03
C SER A 124 1.76 9.70 11.11
N THR A 125 2.39 8.93 12.00
CA THR A 125 2.04 7.53 12.31
C THR A 125 2.18 7.26 13.81
N TYR A 126 1.60 6.17 14.34
CA TYR A 126 1.77 5.78 15.76
C TYR A 126 2.06 4.27 15.89
N PRO A 127 2.76 3.84 16.96
CA PRO A 127 3.26 2.47 17.07
C PRO A 127 2.21 1.38 16.91
N ALA A 128 1.04 1.52 17.56
CA ALA A 128 -0.02 0.52 17.51
C ALA A 128 -0.59 0.32 16.09
N LEU A 129 -0.64 1.39 15.28
CA LEU A 129 -1.05 1.30 13.88
C LEU A 129 -0.02 0.53 13.05
N LEU A 130 1.26 0.86 13.19
CA LEU A 130 2.34 0.19 12.46
C LEU A 130 2.41 -1.29 12.81
N GLU A 131 2.25 -1.63 14.08
CA GLU A 131 2.22 -3.02 14.53
C GLU A 131 1.04 -3.79 13.90
N GLN A 132 -0.17 -3.24 13.97
CA GLN A 132 -1.36 -3.87 13.39
C GLN A 132 -1.18 -4.11 11.88
N LEU A 133 -0.68 -3.10 11.15
CA LEU A 133 -0.46 -3.18 9.71
C LEU A 133 0.63 -4.20 9.35
N ALA A 134 1.75 -4.21 10.08
CA ALA A 134 2.83 -5.18 9.85
C ALA A 134 2.33 -6.61 10.05
N ARG A 135 1.54 -6.86 11.11
CA ARG A 135 0.92 -8.17 11.37
C ARG A 135 -0.05 -8.58 10.27
N SER A 136 -0.89 -7.66 9.80
CA SER A 136 -1.83 -7.92 8.70
C SER A 136 -1.13 -8.19 7.36
N CYS A 137 -0.09 -7.42 7.02
CA CYS A 137 0.73 -7.69 5.84
C CYS A 137 1.38 -9.08 5.94
N ALA A 138 1.98 -9.42 7.08
CA ALA A 138 2.60 -10.74 7.28
C ALA A 138 1.58 -11.88 7.17
N ALA A 139 0.38 -11.71 7.75
CA ALA A 139 -0.70 -12.70 7.66
C ALA A 139 -1.17 -12.91 6.23
N MET A 140 -1.40 -11.83 5.47
CA MET A 140 -1.80 -11.91 4.07
C MET A 140 -0.71 -12.56 3.22
N ILE A 141 0.56 -12.16 3.38
CA ILE A 141 1.69 -12.73 2.65
C ILE A 141 1.73 -14.24 2.91
N LYS A 142 1.73 -14.66 4.19
CA LYS A 142 1.78 -16.08 4.57
C LYS A 142 0.65 -16.90 3.96
N ALA A 143 -0.57 -16.36 3.93
CA ALA A 143 -1.73 -17.02 3.33
C ALA A 143 -1.72 -17.05 1.80
N SER A 144 -0.86 -16.25 1.15
CA SER A 144 -0.79 -16.11 -0.31
C SER A 144 0.36 -16.89 -0.94
N VAL A 145 1.35 -17.32 -0.14
CA VAL A 145 2.53 -18.06 -0.62
C VAL A 145 2.71 -19.44 0.01
N GLY A 146 1.87 -19.80 1.00
CA GLY A 146 1.86 -21.11 1.66
C GLY A 146 0.68 -21.95 1.20
#